data_AF-L1NFD3-F1
#
_entry.id   AF-L1NFD3-F1
#
_cell.length_a   1.000
_cell.length_b   1.000
_cell.length_c   1.000
_cell.angle_alpha   90.00
_cell.angle_beta   90.00
_cell.angle_gamma   90.00
#
_symmetry.space_group_name_H-M   'P 1'
#
loop_
_entity.id
_entity.type
_entity.pdbx_description
1 polymer ?
#
loop_
_entity_poly.entity_id
_entity_poly.type
_entity_poly.pdbx_seq_one_letter_code
_entity_poly.pdbx_strand_id
1 'polypeptide(L)'
;MYRGDQKAYNLSEGERNLIAFAYFVAKLEDVETVSEKPIIWIDDPISSLDANHVFFIFSLIDQQIVAKHQWTQLFISTHNLDFLRYLKRLHTNELTISYLGKKGDIKQRNIQIQRFLLERQGNSSTISVMPKYMKEHVTEFNYLFHQIYKCSQASTDNYELFYNFGNNARKFLEAYLYYKYPDNDTDSLHSKMKRFFSDNCAATTIDRIDNELSHLGGLIERGMSISDNAEIKKCAQYILDTIKRKDSEQYDAFCKSIGMEVSGASK
;
A
#
# COMPACT_ATOMS: atom_id res chain seq x y z
N MET A 1 -2.70 -29.25 24.31
CA MET A 1 -3.48 -28.01 24.13
C MET A 1 -4.89 -28.25 24.61
N TYR A 2 -5.51 -27.28 25.28
CA TYR A 2 -6.85 -27.40 25.85
C TYR A 2 -7.73 -26.25 25.33
N ARG A 3 -9.00 -26.51 25.02
CA ARG A 3 -10.04 -25.48 24.80
C ARG A 3 -10.94 -25.49 26.04
N GLY A 4 -10.72 -24.55 26.96
CA GLY A 4 -11.26 -24.64 28.32
C GLY A 4 -10.64 -25.84 29.06
N ASP A 5 -11.48 -26.69 29.65
CA ASP A 5 -11.02 -27.88 30.41
C ASP A 5 -10.89 -29.15 29.55
N GLN A 6 -11.19 -29.08 28.24
CA GLN A 6 -11.12 -30.25 27.35
C GLN A 6 -9.86 -30.24 26.47
N LYS A 7 -9.22 -31.41 26.31
CA LYS A 7 -8.13 -31.59 25.36
C LYS A 7 -8.63 -31.28 23.95
N ALA A 8 -7.95 -30.37 23.25
CA ALA A 8 -8.29 -30.01 21.89
C ALA A 8 -7.72 -31.06 20.92
N TYR A 9 -8.59 -31.82 20.25
CA TYR A 9 -8.20 -32.85 19.29
C TYR A 9 -8.18 -32.35 17.84
N ASN A 10 -8.99 -31.35 17.50
CA ASN A 10 -9.11 -30.78 16.16
C ASN A 10 -8.79 -29.29 16.18
N LEU A 11 -7.57 -28.94 15.76
CA LEU A 11 -7.15 -27.55 15.53
C LEU A 11 -7.57 -27.12 14.14
N SER A 12 -8.02 -25.87 14.00
CA SER A 12 -8.19 -25.25 12.69
C SER A 12 -6.84 -25.08 11.99
N GLU A 13 -6.86 -24.87 10.68
CA GLU A 13 -5.63 -24.58 9.92
C GLU A 13 -4.92 -23.34 10.46
N GLY A 14 -5.67 -22.28 10.76
CA GLY A 14 -5.14 -21.06 11.35
C GLY A 14 -4.50 -21.28 12.74
N GLU A 15 -5.14 -22.06 13.61
CA GLU A 15 -4.56 -22.40 14.92
C GLU A 15 -3.26 -23.20 14.78
N ARG A 16 -3.21 -24.16 13.85
CA ARG A 16 -1.99 -24.94 13.56
C ARG A 16 -0.86 -24.04 13.08
N ASN A 17 -1.15 -23.12 12.16
CA ASN A 17 -0.17 -22.17 11.63
C ASN A 17 0.35 -21.25 12.74
N LEU A 18 -0.54 -20.75 13.61
CA LEU A 18 -0.17 -19.91 14.75
C LEU A 18 0.76 -20.63 15.73
N ILE A 19 0.45 -21.88 16.07
CA ILE A 19 1.27 -22.69 16.97
C ILE A 19 2.62 -23.01 16.34
N ALA A 20 2.65 -23.39 15.07
CA ALA A 20 3.88 -23.66 14.34
C ALA A 20 4.77 -22.42 14.31
N PHE A 21 4.19 -21.24 14.04
CA PHE A 21 4.92 -19.98 14.04
C PHE A 21 5.44 -19.60 15.43
N ALA A 22 4.63 -19.73 16.48
CA ALA A 22 5.06 -19.48 17.85
C ALA A 22 6.19 -20.44 18.29
N TYR A 23 6.10 -21.72 17.92
CA TYR A 23 7.16 -22.70 18.15
C TYR A 23 8.44 -22.34 17.41
N PHE A 24 8.34 -21.90 16.15
CA PHE A 24 9.48 -21.42 15.37
C PHE A 24 10.15 -20.22 16.05
N VAL A 25 9.39 -19.22 16.48
CA VAL A 25 9.93 -18.06 17.21
C VAL A 25 10.63 -18.49 18.50
N ALA A 26 10.02 -19.38 19.29
CA ALA A 26 10.64 -19.89 20.51
C ALA A 26 11.95 -20.64 20.22
N LYS A 27 12.02 -21.39 19.11
CA LYS A 27 13.24 -22.09 18.68
C LYS A 27 14.37 -21.18 18.24
N LEU A 28 14.07 -19.95 17.80
CA LEU A 28 15.09 -18.95 17.52
C LEU A 28 15.78 -18.43 18.79
N GLU A 29 15.16 -18.58 19.95
CA GLU A 29 15.70 -18.17 21.25
C GLU A 29 16.59 -19.24 21.92
N ASP A 30 16.62 -20.47 21.38
CA ASP A 30 17.51 -21.52 21.86
C ASP A 30 18.97 -21.06 21.75
N VAL A 31 19.77 -21.30 22.81
CA VAL A 31 21.15 -20.78 22.95
C VAL A 31 22.03 -21.16 21.77
N GLU A 32 21.90 -22.39 21.28
CA GLU A 32 22.62 -22.89 20.10
C GLU A 32 22.28 -22.04 18.86
N THR A 33 20.99 -21.81 18.59
CA THR A 33 20.51 -20.99 17.47
C THR A 33 20.97 -19.53 17.57
N VAL A 34 20.85 -18.92 18.76
CA VAL A 34 21.24 -17.52 18.97
C VAL A 34 22.75 -17.33 18.72
N SER A 35 23.57 -18.30 19.13
CA SER A 35 25.01 -18.23 18.98
C SER A 35 25.46 -18.24 17.50
N GLU A 36 24.69 -18.88 16.63
CA GLU A 36 24.99 -19.01 15.21
C GLU A 36 24.51 -17.83 14.35
N LYS A 37 23.61 -16.97 14.86
CA LYS A 37 22.98 -15.86 14.12
C LYS A 37 22.46 -16.29 12.74
N PRO A 38 21.40 -17.13 12.68
CA PRO A 38 20.97 -17.78 11.46
C PRO A 38 20.51 -16.81 10.36
N ILE A 39 20.38 -17.34 9.15
CA ILE A 39 19.56 -16.74 8.10
C ILE A 39 18.12 -17.21 8.34
N ILE A 40 17.20 -16.26 8.48
CA ILE A 40 15.79 -16.53 8.75
C ILE A 40 14.98 -16.32 7.46
N TRP A 41 14.15 -17.30 7.11
CA TRP A 41 13.19 -17.21 6.02
C TRP A 41 11.78 -17.49 6.54
N ILE A 42 10.87 -16.53 6.36
CA ILE A 42 9.46 -16.64 6.75
C ILE A 42 8.62 -16.55 5.49
N ASP A 43 8.03 -17.66 5.07
CA ASP A 43 7.16 -17.70 3.88
C ASP A 43 5.69 -17.60 4.25
N ASP A 44 5.07 -16.50 3.84
CA ASP A 44 3.64 -16.20 3.96
C ASP A 44 3.02 -16.57 5.32
N PRO A 45 3.44 -15.89 6.41
CA PRO A 45 3.13 -16.30 7.78
C PRO A 45 1.67 -16.07 8.19
N ILE A 46 0.83 -15.61 7.27
CA ILE A 46 -0.58 -15.32 7.51
C ILE A 46 -1.55 -16.10 6.63
N SER A 47 -1.07 -17.14 5.93
CA SER A 47 -1.94 -18.01 5.15
C SER A 47 -3.04 -18.63 6.04
N SER A 48 -4.29 -18.54 5.60
CA SER A 48 -5.48 -19.08 6.27
C SER A 48 -5.78 -18.48 7.66
N LEU A 49 -5.33 -17.25 7.93
CA LEU A 49 -5.58 -16.52 9.17
C LEU A 49 -6.66 -15.43 9.02
N ASP A 50 -7.46 -15.23 10.07
CA ASP A 50 -8.40 -14.10 10.13
C ASP A 50 -7.67 -12.76 10.43
N ALA A 51 -8.38 -11.65 10.31
CA ALA A 51 -7.82 -10.31 10.49
C ALA A 51 -7.17 -10.06 11.86
N ASN A 52 -7.63 -10.72 12.94
CA ASN A 52 -7.06 -10.56 14.28
C ASN A 52 -5.69 -11.23 14.38
N HIS A 53 -5.53 -12.37 13.73
CA HIS A 53 -4.28 -13.13 13.74
C HIS A 53 -3.17 -12.42 12.94
N VAL A 54 -3.51 -11.64 11.90
CA VAL A 54 -2.53 -10.85 11.13
C VAL A 54 -1.74 -9.89 12.03
N PHE A 55 -2.42 -9.19 12.94
CA PHE A 55 -1.78 -8.25 13.87
C PHE A 55 -0.83 -8.97 14.84
N PHE A 56 -1.25 -10.13 15.34
CA PHE A 56 -0.44 -10.94 16.25
C PHE A 56 0.84 -11.45 15.58
N ILE A 57 0.73 -12.00 14.37
CA ILE A 57 1.88 -12.45 13.58
C ILE A 57 2.85 -11.29 13.30
N PHE A 58 2.33 -10.13 12.87
CA PHE A 58 3.14 -8.94 12.68
C PHE A 58 3.89 -8.55 13.96
N SER A 59 3.18 -8.51 15.10
CA SER A 59 3.77 -8.15 16.39
C SER A 59 4.86 -9.12 16.84
N LEU A 60 4.68 -10.43 16.62
CA LEU A 60 5.71 -11.43 16.88
C LEU A 60 6.95 -11.23 15.99
N ILE A 61 6.76 -11.00 14.69
CA ILE A 61 7.88 -10.72 13.79
C ILE A 61 8.64 -9.48 14.23
N ASP A 62 7.93 -8.38 14.47
CA ASP A 62 8.55 -7.09 14.80
C ASP A 62 9.29 -7.15 16.14
N GLN A 63 8.66 -7.70 17.19
CA GLN A 63 9.19 -7.66 18.55
C GLN A 63 10.13 -8.83 18.88
N GLN A 64 9.86 -10.04 18.36
CA GLN A 64 10.65 -11.22 18.70
C GLN A 64 11.74 -11.54 17.69
N ILE A 65 11.61 -11.11 16.43
CA ILE A 65 12.59 -11.42 15.38
C ILE A 65 13.39 -10.16 15.00
N VAL A 66 12.69 -9.09 14.59
CA VAL A 66 13.32 -7.87 14.09
C VAL A 66 14.04 -7.12 15.22
N ALA A 67 13.34 -6.80 16.31
CA ALA A 67 13.91 -6.03 17.43
C ALA A 67 15.06 -6.76 18.14
N LYS A 68 15.01 -8.11 18.22
CA LYS A 68 16.11 -8.90 18.81
C LYS A 68 17.36 -8.92 17.95
N HIS A 69 17.22 -8.81 16.63
CA HIS A 69 18.32 -8.77 15.67
C HIS A 69 19.37 -9.90 15.89
N GLN A 70 18.88 -11.11 16.19
CA GLN A 70 19.68 -12.33 16.40
C GLN A 70 19.84 -13.15 15.11
N TRP A 71 20.04 -12.47 13.98
CA TRP A 71 20.11 -13.08 12.66
C TRP A 71 21.11 -12.35 11.77
N THR A 72 21.61 -13.05 10.75
CA THR A 72 22.51 -12.46 9.75
C THR A 72 21.72 -11.87 8.58
N GLN A 73 20.66 -12.55 8.14
CA GLN A 73 19.71 -12.05 7.13
C GLN A 73 18.29 -12.50 7.49
N LEU A 74 17.31 -11.65 7.20
CA LEU A 74 15.89 -11.92 7.40
C LEU A 74 15.15 -11.73 6.08
N PHE A 75 14.52 -12.80 5.60
CA PHE A 75 13.64 -12.81 4.44
C PHE A 75 12.21 -13.06 4.90
N ILE A 76 11.29 -12.22 4.42
CA ILE A 76 9.86 -12.37 4.65
C ILE A 76 9.16 -12.24 3.29
N SER A 77 8.47 -13.30 2.87
CA SER A 77 7.59 -13.30 1.70
C SER A 77 6.13 -13.30 2.13
N THR A 78 5.27 -12.69 1.31
CA THR A 78 3.83 -12.77 1.46
C THR A 78 3.16 -12.47 0.14
N HIS A 79 1.99 -13.07 -0.10
CA HIS A 79 1.12 -12.70 -1.21
C HIS A 79 0.04 -11.69 -0.79
N ASN A 80 -0.06 -11.37 0.51
CA ASN A 80 -1.09 -10.52 1.07
C ASN A 80 -0.61 -9.05 1.15
N LEU A 81 -1.29 -8.18 0.40
CA LEU A 81 -0.93 -6.76 0.32
C LEU A 81 -1.21 -6.00 1.62
N ASP A 82 -2.20 -6.38 2.41
CA ASP A 82 -2.47 -5.75 3.70
C ASP A 82 -1.37 -6.07 4.71
N PHE A 83 -0.90 -7.33 4.74
CA PHE A 83 0.24 -7.71 5.56
C PHE A 83 1.54 -7.03 5.11
N LEU A 84 1.75 -6.89 3.80
CA LEU A 84 2.87 -6.08 3.28
C LEU A 84 2.84 -4.64 3.82
N ARG A 85 1.68 -4.03 4.03
CA ARG A 85 1.56 -2.68 4.62
C ARG A 85 2.08 -2.64 6.06
N TYR A 86 1.84 -3.70 6.83
CA TYR A 86 2.43 -3.85 8.16
C TYR A 86 3.94 -4.07 8.09
N LEU A 87 4.42 -4.96 7.21
CA LEU A 87 5.86 -5.22 7.03
C LEU A 87 6.66 -3.97 6.62
N LYS A 88 6.05 -3.04 5.86
CA LYS A 88 6.68 -1.75 5.53
C LYS A 88 6.94 -0.86 6.74
N ARG A 89 6.28 -1.11 7.88
CA ARG A 89 6.34 -0.35 9.12
C ARG A 89 7.20 -1.01 10.20
N LEU A 90 7.92 -2.10 9.88
CA LEU A 90 8.82 -2.76 10.82
C LEU A 90 9.83 -1.77 11.40
N HIS A 91 10.05 -1.86 12.72
CA HIS A 91 10.94 -0.97 13.45
C HIS A 91 12.41 -1.35 13.20
N THR A 92 12.91 -0.90 12.06
CA THR A 92 14.24 -1.23 11.54
C THR A 92 15.20 -0.05 11.51
N ASN A 93 14.69 1.18 11.62
CA ASN A 93 15.46 2.41 11.50
C ASN A 93 16.51 2.58 12.61
N GLU A 94 16.26 1.99 13.77
CA GLU A 94 17.15 2.04 14.93
C GLU A 94 18.17 0.87 14.94
N LEU A 95 17.98 -0.12 14.07
CA LEU A 95 18.83 -1.29 14.02
C LEU A 95 20.12 -0.99 13.25
N THR A 96 21.25 -1.26 13.90
CA THR A 96 22.57 -1.12 13.31
C THR A 96 23.36 -2.43 13.34
N ILE A 97 24.18 -2.62 12.32
CA ILE A 97 25.11 -3.73 12.21
C ILE A 97 26.52 -3.19 12.40
N SER A 98 27.23 -3.79 13.36
CA SER A 98 28.66 -3.57 13.57
C SER A 98 29.47 -4.25 12.48
N TYR A 99 30.46 -3.55 11.92
CA TYR A 99 31.40 -4.10 10.94
C TYR A 99 32.82 -3.57 11.20
N LEU A 100 33.82 -4.33 10.77
CA LEU A 100 35.21 -3.94 10.88
C LEU A 100 35.56 -2.91 9.79
N GLY A 101 36.01 -1.73 10.23
CA GLY A 101 36.54 -0.68 9.39
C GLY A 101 37.94 -1.00 8.88
N LYS A 102 38.35 -0.31 7.81
CA LYS A 102 39.68 -0.49 7.18
C LYS A 102 40.86 -0.24 8.12
N LYS A 103 40.65 0.45 9.25
CA LYS A 103 41.69 0.75 10.25
C LYS A 103 41.59 -0.13 11.50
N GLY A 104 40.77 -1.19 11.47
CA GLY A 104 40.52 -2.05 12.63
C GLY A 104 39.47 -1.50 13.61
N ASP A 105 38.87 -0.35 13.32
CA ASP A 105 37.83 0.28 14.11
C ASP A 105 36.46 -0.36 13.89
N ILE A 106 35.70 -0.62 14.96
CA ILE A 106 34.32 -1.11 14.85
C ILE A 106 33.43 0.07 14.45
N LYS A 107 32.81 -0.03 13.28
CA LYS A 107 31.84 0.94 12.77
C LYS A 107 30.44 0.37 12.79
N GLN A 108 29.45 1.24 12.86
CA GLN A 108 28.04 0.87 12.75
C GLN A 108 27.45 1.40 11.45
N ARG A 109 26.55 0.63 10.85
CA ARG A 109 25.71 1.06 9.73
C ARG A 109 24.28 0.58 9.94
N ASN A 110 23.31 1.32 9.44
CA ASN A 110 21.92 0.90 9.47
C ASN A 110 21.71 -0.37 8.64
N ILE A 111 20.72 -1.17 9.03
CA ILE A 111 20.30 -2.33 8.23
C ILE A 111 19.81 -1.86 6.85
N GLN A 112 20.16 -2.62 5.81
CA GLN A 112 19.66 -2.39 4.47
C GLN A 112 18.40 -3.22 4.25
N ILE A 113 17.34 -2.56 3.79
CA ILE A 113 16.06 -3.22 3.46
C ILE A 113 15.89 -3.18 1.95
N GLN A 114 15.72 -4.35 1.36
CA GLN A 114 15.37 -4.49 -0.05
C GLN A 114 14.00 -5.15 -0.19
N ARG A 115 13.22 -4.67 -1.16
CA ARG A 115 11.86 -5.15 -1.44
C ARG A 115 11.79 -5.62 -2.87
N PHE A 116 11.30 -6.84 -3.05
CA PHE A 116 11.20 -7.51 -4.34
C PHE A 116 9.76 -7.91 -4.62
N LEU A 117 9.44 -8.08 -5.89
CA LEU A 117 8.17 -8.61 -6.38
C LEU A 117 8.46 -9.94 -7.07
N LEU A 118 7.71 -10.97 -6.70
CA LEU A 118 7.77 -12.28 -7.33
C LEU A 118 6.54 -12.44 -8.21
N GLU A 119 6.74 -12.62 -9.51
CA GLU A 119 5.66 -12.75 -10.49
C GLU A 119 5.79 -14.07 -11.24
N ARG A 120 4.65 -14.75 -11.45
CA ARG A 120 4.60 -15.93 -12.29
C ARG A 120 4.37 -15.52 -13.73
N GLN A 121 5.30 -15.88 -14.61
CA GLN A 121 5.20 -15.70 -16.06
C GLN A 121 5.05 -17.08 -16.71
N GLY A 122 3.79 -17.49 -16.90
CA GLY A 122 3.43 -18.81 -17.42
C GLY A 122 3.98 -19.96 -16.57
N ASN A 123 4.97 -20.66 -17.11
CA ASN A 123 5.65 -21.78 -16.45
C ASN A 123 6.94 -21.37 -15.72
N SER A 124 7.26 -20.08 -15.66
CA SER A 124 8.43 -19.54 -14.96
C SER A 124 8.03 -18.54 -13.89
N SER A 125 8.93 -18.28 -12.95
CA SER A 125 8.78 -17.24 -11.94
C SER A 125 9.95 -16.26 -12.06
N THR A 126 9.65 -14.97 -12.03
CA THR A 126 10.63 -13.90 -12.12
C THR A 126 10.64 -13.10 -10.82
N ILE A 127 11.83 -12.79 -10.32
CA ILE A 127 12.03 -11.88 -9.19
C ILE A 127 12.49 -10.55 -9.74
N SER A 128 11.72 -9.49 -9.49
CA SER A 128 12.04 -8.12 -9.88
C SER A 128 12.13 -7.23 -8.65
N VAL A 129 12.78 -6.08 -8.78
CA VAL A 129 12.75 -5.06 -7.72
C VAL A 129 11.33 -4.54 -7.60
N MET A 130 10.80 -4.45 -6.38
CA MET A 130 9.43 -3.98 -6.17
C MET A 130 9.22 -2.61 -6.82
N PRO A 131 8.15 -2.44 -7.64
CA PRO A 131 7.90 -1.19 -8.33
C PRO A 131 7.80 0.01 -7.38
N LYS A 132 8.21 1.20 -7.86
CA LYS A 132 8.20 2.44 -7.06
C LYS A 132 6.85 2.72 -6.42
N TYR A 133 5.76 2.59 -7.15
CA TYR A 133 4.41 2.84 -6.63
C TYR A 133 4.07 1.92 -5.43
N MET A 134 4.51 0.66 -5.46
CA MET A 134 4.29 -0.28 -4.36
C MET A 134 5.28 -0.03 -3.21
N LYS A 135 6.45 0.55 -3.45
CA LYS A 135 7.39 0.93 -2.38
C LYS A 135 6.96 2.21 -1.66
N GLU A 136 6.54 3.20 -2.42
CA GLU A 136 6.31 4.59 -2.00
C GLU A 136 4.91 4.79 -1.41
N HIS A 137 3.90 4.11 -1.95
CA HIS A 137 2.52 4.28 -1.47
C HIS A 137 2.18 3.30 -0.34
N VAL A 138 1.61 3.86 0.72
CA VAL A 138 1.11 3.11 1.88
C VAL A 138 -0.20 2.39 1.54
N THR A 139 -1.01 2.96 0.64
CA THR A 139 -2.33 2.45 0.27
C THR A 139 -2.61 2.69 -1.22
N GLU A 140 -3.55 1.94 -1.81
CA GLU A 140 -4.06 2.23 -3.17
C GLU A 140 -4.66 3.64 -3.21
N PHE A 141 -5.29 4.10 -2.14
CA PHE A 141 -5.84 5.45 -2.05
C PHE A 141 -4.78 6.55 -2.25
N ASN A 142 -3.59 6.43 -1.64
CA ASN A 142 -2.48 7.36 -1.87
C ASN A 142 -1.95 7.26 -3.31
N TYR A 143 -1.93 6.06 -3.89
CA TYR A 143 -1.53 5.86 -5.28
C TYR A 143 -2.51 6.54 -6.24
N LEU A 144 -3.83 6.38 -6.05
CA LEU A 144 -4.85 6.99 -6.90
C LEU A 144 -4.76 8.52 -6.85
N PHE A 145 -4.57 9.10 -5.66
CA PHE A 145 -4.27 10.53 -5.51
C PHE A 145 -3.03 10.93 -6.33
N HIS A 146 -1.94 10.16 -6.22
CA HIS A 146 -0.70 10.44 -6.96
C HIS A 146 -0.93 10.42 -8.48
N GLN A 147 -1.74 9.50 -9.00
CA GLN A 147 -2.05 9.44 -10.44
C GLN A 147 -2.84 10.68 -10.89
N ILE A 148 -3.83 11.12 -10.13
CA ILE A 148 -4.58 12.35 -10.40
C ILE A 148 -3.63 13.56 -10.35
N TYR A 149 -2.74 13.62 -9.34
CA TYR A 149 -1.71 14.65 -9.24
C TYR A 149 -0.80 14.70 -10.46
N LYS A 150 -0.27 13.55 -10.90
CA LYS A 150 0.54 13.47 -12.13
C LYS A 150 -0.24 13.94 -13.34
N CYS A 151 -1.49 13.52 -13.52
CA CYS A 151 -2.35 13.98 -14.63
C CYS A 151 -2.49 15.50 -14.65
N SER A 152 -2.64 16.12 -13.47
CA SER A 152 -2.78 17.59 -13.35
C SER A 152 -1.56 18.38 -13.81
N GLN A 153 -0.36 17.76 -13.77
CA GLN A 153 0.92 18.40 -14.09
C GLN A 153 1.50 17.95 -15.44
N ALA A 154 1.11 16.78 -15.93
CA ALA A 154 1.68 16.17 -17.12
C ALA A 154 1.44 17.01 -18.40
N SER A 155 2.38 16.89 -19.34
CA SER A 155 2.21 17.30 -20.72
C SER A 155 1.19 16.39 -21.40
N THR A 156 0.39 16.93 -22.32
CA THR A 156 -0.76 16.26 -22.95
C THR A 156 -0.37 15.11 -23.90
N ASP A 157 0.92 14.84 -24.07
CA ASP A 157 1.49 13.74 -24.86
C ASP A 157 1.64 12.43 -24.06
N ASN A 158 1.46 12.46 -22.73
CA ASN A 158 1.56 11.27 -21.87
C ASN A 158 0.32 10.37 -21.95
N TYR A 159 0.15 9.67 -23.06
CA TYR A 159 -1.04 8.87 -23.38
C TYR A 159 -1.44 7.87 -22.28
N GLU A 160 -0.49 7.12 -21.73
CA GLU A 160 -0.77 6.08 -20.72
C GLU A 160 -1.39 6.67 -19.44
N LEU A 161 -0.92 7.83 -19.02
CA LEU A 161 -1.40 8.51 -17.83
C LEU A 161 -2.84 9.01 -18.02
N PHE A 162 -3.14 9.64 -19.16
CA PHE A 162 -4.48 10.13 -19.49
C PHE A 162 -5.47 9.00 -19.75
N TYR A 163 -5.04 7.92 -20.41
CA TYR A 163 -5.87 6.75 -20.67
C TYR A 163 -6.40 6.11 -19.39
N ASN A 164 -5.55 6.00 -18.36
CA ASN A 164 -5.94 5.42 -17.08
C ASN A 164 -6.66 6.40 -16.14
N PHE A 165 -6.81 7.68 -16.52
CA PHE A 165 -7.31 8.71 -15.62
C PHE A 165 -8.70 8.41 -15.06
N GLY A 166 -9.69 8.12 -15.91
CA GLY A 166 -11.08 7.97 -15.45
C GLY A 166 -11.25 6.82 -14.45
N ASN A 167 -10.56 5.69 -14.65
CA ASN A 167 -10.52 4.60 -13.67
C ASN A 167 -9.92 5.04 -12.34
N ASN A 168 -8.81 5.79 -12.38
CA ASN A 168 -8.13 6.25 -11.17
C ASN A 168 -8.95 7.31 -10.41
N ALA A 169 -9.50 8.28 -11.14
CA ALA A 169 -10.32 9.37 -10.61
C ALA A 169 -11.60 8.83 -9.98
N ARG A 170 -12.30 7.92 -10.66
CA ARG A 170 -13.49 7.27 -10.13
C ARG A 170 -13.23 6.55 -8.81
N LYS A 171 -12.26 5.62 -8.78
CA LYS A 171 -11.92 4.87 -7.57
C LYS A 171 -11.51 5.79 -6.41
N PHE A 172 -10.75 6.84 -6.72
CA PHE A 172 -10.35 7.83 -5.72
C PHE A 172 -11.56 8.57 -5.15
N LEU A 173 -12.44 9.09 -6.02
CA LEU A 173 -13.62 9.84 -5.62
C LEU A 173 -14.62 8.97 -4.85
N GLU A 174 -14.82 7.72 -5.26
CA GLU A 174 -15.63 6.74 -4.51
C GLU A 174 -15.11 6.59 -3.08
N ALA A 175 -13.82 6.29 -2.90
CA ALA A 175 -13.22 6.14 -1.57
C ALA A 175 -13.24 7.47 -0.78
N TYR A 176 -12.85 8.57 -1.41
CA TYR A 176 -12.75 9.88 -0.77
C TYR A 176 -14.12 10.39 -0.29
N LEU A 177 -15.13 10.32 -1.16
CA LEU A 177 -16.47 10.82 -0.87
C LEU A 177 -17.24 9.89 0.08
N TYR A 178 -16.95 8.59 0.08
CA TYR A 178 -17.49 7.67 1.07
C TYR A 178 -17.11 8.09 2.49
N TYR A 179 -15.85 8.40 2.74
CA TYR A 179 -15.41 8.87 4.06
C TYR A 179 -15.79 10.33 4.35
N LYS A 180 -15.85 11.20 3.34
CA LYS A 180 -16.25 12.61 3.52
C LYS A 180 -17.74 12.74 3.83
N TYR A 181 -18.57 11.88 3.24
CA TYR A 181 -20.01 11.81 3.41
C TYR A 181 -20.40 10.37 3.77
N PRO A 182 -20.23 9.97 5.04
CA PRO A 182 -20.60 8.64 5.53
C PRO A 182 -22.12 8.53 5.78
N ASP A 183 -22.92 9.24 4.99
CA ASP A 183 -24.36 9.05 4.97
C ASP A 183 -24.66 7.66 4.38
N ASN A 184 -25.51 6.89 5.06
CA ASN A 184 -26.03 5.59 4.59
C ASN A 184 -27.04 5.74 3.45
N ASP A 185 -27.05 6.91 2.82
CA ASP A 185 -27.91 7.20 1.70
C ASP A 185 -27.45 6.30 0.54
N THR A 186 -28.38 5.53 -0.03
CA THR A 186 -28.15 4.66 -1.21
C THR A 186 -27.85 5.46 -2.49
N ASP A 187 -27.63 6.74 -2.32
CA ASP A 187 -27.49 7.76 -3.33
C ASP A 187 -26.21 7.55 -4.14
N SER A 188 -26.37 7.52 -5.46
CA SER A 188 -25.29 7.26 -6.43
C SER A 188 -24.09 8.18 -6.21
N LEU A 189 -22.87 7.70 -6.46
CA LEU A 189 -21.61 8.48 -6.44
C LEU A 189 -21.78 9.91 -6.99
N HIS A 190 -22.55 10.06 -8.07
CA HIS A 190 -22.87 11.32 -8.72
C HIS A 190 -23.54 12.35 -7.79
N SER A 191 -24.43 11.97 -6.86
CA SER A 191 -25.03 12.92 -5.92
C SER A 191 -24.01 13.43 -4.89
N LYS A 192 -23.14 12.53 -4.39
CA LYS A 192 -22.00 12.90 -3.54
C LYS A 192 -21.04 13.83 -4.29
N MET A 193 -20.80 13.60 -5.58
CA MET A 193 -20.02 14.50 -6.44
C MET A 193 -20.67 15.86 -6.60
N LYS A 194 -21.99 15.94 -6.86
CA LYS A 194 -22.71 17.23 -6.92
C LYS A 194 -22.55 18.05 -5.65
N ARG A 195 -22.73 17.39 -4.49
CA ARG A 195 -22.51 18.01 -3.17
C ARG A 195 -21.05 18.46 -3.01
N PHE A 196 -20.10 17.61 -3.40
CA PHE A 196 -18.68 17.86 -3.25
C PHE A 196 -18.15 18.98 -4.13
N PHE A 197 -18.50 19.02 -5.41
CA PHE A 197 -18.04 20.09 -6.31
C PHE A 197 -18.83 21.38 -6.11
N SER A 198 -20.07 21.28 -5.62
CA SER A 198 -20.99 22.42 -5.51
C SER A 198 -21.22 23.10 -6.87
N ASP A 199 -21.04 22.33 -7.94
CA ASP A 199 -21.14 22.69 -9.34
C ASP A 199 -21.68 21.45 -10.08
N ASN A 200 -22.93 21.54 -10.54
CA ASN A 200 -23.58 20.44 -11.24
C ASN A 200 -22.93 20.15 -12.60
N CYS A 201 -22.43 21.17 -13.29
CA CYS A 201 -21.78 21.00 -14.59
C CYS A 201 -20.44 20.29 -14.41
N ALA A 202 -19.64 20.69 -13.43
CA ALA A 202 -18.38 20.01 -13.13
C ALA A 202 -18.62 18.57 -12.65
N ALA A 203 -19.59 18.35 -11.75
CA ALA A 203 -19.93 17.01 -11.28
C ALA A 203 -20.35 16.08 -12.43
N THR A 204 -21.20 16.55 -13.35
CA THR A 204 -21.63 15.76 -14.52
C THR A 204 -20.52 15.57 -15.55
N THR A 205 -19.61 16.54 -15.70
CA THR A 205 -18.46 16.43 -16.61
C THR A 205 -17.46 15.40 -16.10
N ILE A 206 -17.14 15.45 -14.81
CA ILE A 206 -16.22 14.50 -14.16
C ILE A 206 -16.87 13.11 -14.16
N ASP A 207 -18.15 12.99 -13.81
CA ASP A 207 -18.87 11.71 -13.83
C ASP A 207 -18.93 11.12 -15.25
N ARG A 208 -19.11 11.96 -16.29
CA ARG A 208 -19.04 11.51 -17.68
C ARG A 208 -17.65 11.01 -18.05
N ILE A 209 -16.59 11.77 -17.76
CA ILE A 209 -15.21 11.39 -18.04
C ILE A 209 -14.85 10.09 -17.31
N ASP A 210 -15.21 10.00 -16.03
CA ASP A 210 -14.98 8.81 -15.21
C ASP A 210 -15.72 7.60 -15.78
N ASN A 211 -17.02 7.72 -16.05
CA ASN A 211 -17.86 6.62 -16.52
C ASN A 211 -17.54 6.20 -17.98
N GLU A 212 -17.22 7.14 -18.86
CA GLU A 212 -16.84 6.84 -20.25
C GLU A 212 -15.47 6.18 -20.35
N LEU A 213 -14.49 6.62 -19.55
CA LEU A 213 -13.14 6.06 -19.55
C LEU A 213 -12.99 4.82 -18.63
N SER A 214 -13.92 4.58 -17.69
CA SER A 214 -13.89 3.41 -16.81
C SER A 214 -14.64 2.18 -17.34
N HIS A 215 -15.57 2.36 -18.29
CA HIS A 215 -16.39 1.27 -18.85
C HIS A 215 -16.32 1.20 -20.38
N LEU A 216 -15.43 0.37 -20.92
CA LEU A 216 -15.34 0.04 -22.34
C LEU A 216 -16.52 -0.79 -22.89
N GLY A 217 -17.43 -1.26 -22.03
CA GLY A 217 -18.50 -2.20 -22.41
C GLY A 217 -19.69 -1.61 -23.19
N GLY A 218 -19.68 -0.32 -23.53
CA GLY A 218 -20.86 0.38 -24.07
C GLY A 218 -20.94 0.51 -25.59
N LEU A 219 -19.84 0.81 -26.28
CA LEU A 219 -19.81 1.00 -27.74
C LEU A 219 -18.35 0.95 -28.24
N ILE A 220 -18.10 0.17 -29.29
CA ILE A 220 -16.80 0.07 -30.00
C ILE A 220 -16.31 1.45 -30.46
N GLU A 221 -17.23 2.39 -30.74
CA GLU A 221 -16.95 3.77 -31.13
C GLU A 221 -16.18 4.58 -30.07
N ARG A 222 -16.30 4.24 -28.77
CA ARG A 222 -15.59 4.93 -27.68
C ARG A 222 -14.09 4.64 -27.64
N GLY A 223 -13.65 3.52 -28.23
CA GLY A 223 -12.24 3.23 -28.45
C GLY A 223 -11.67 3.89 -29.70
N MET A 224 -12.50 4.61 -30.47
CA MET A 224 -12.12 5.25 -31.73
C MET A 224 -12.01 6.78 -31.63
N SER A 225 -12.31 7.39 -30.47
CA SER A 225 -12.08 8.81 -30.21
C SER A 225 -10.70 9.06 -29.60
N ILE A 226 -10.02 10.10 -30.07
CA ILE A 226 -8.82 10.62 -29.40
C ILE A 226 -9.30 11.30 -28.12
N SER A 227 -8.90 10.80 -26.96
CA SER A 227 -9.19 11.43 -25.67
C SER A 227 -8.70 12.88 -25.68
N ASP A 228 -9.56 13.83 -25.30
CA ASP A 228 -9.13 15.22 -25.09
C ASP A 228 -8.30 15.29 -23.79
N ASN A 229 -7.01 15.05 -23.93
CA ASN A 229 -6.05 15.08 -22.82
C ASN A 229 -6.02 16.45 -22.12
N ALA A 230 -6.41 17.54 -22.81
CA ALA A 230 -6.50 18.85 -22.19
C ALA A 230 -7.72 18.98 -21.27
N GLU A 231 -8.87 18.41 -21.65
CA GLU A 231 -10.03 18.29 -20.76
C GLU A 231 -9.75 17.39 -19.56
N ILE A 232 -9.10 16.24 -19.76
CA ILE A 232 -8.72 15.35 -18.67
C ILE A 232 -7.77 16.05 -17.68
N LYS A 233 -6.79 16.80 -18.18
CA LYS A 233 -5.89 17.59 -17.34
C LYS A 233 -6.65 18.63 -16.51
N LYS A 234 -7.59 19.37 -17.11
CA LYS A 234 -8.44 20.34 -16.40
C LYS A 234 -9.31 19.65 -15.35
N CYS A 235 -9.84 18.48 -15.66
CA CYS A 235 -10.60 17.65 -14.73
C CYS A 235 -9.75 17.27 -13.51
N ALA A 236 -8.53 16.76 -13.73
CA ALA A 236 -7.59 16.45 -12.66
C ALA A 236 -7.28 17.67 -11.77
N GLN A 237 -7.00 18.83 -12.39
CA GLN A 237 -6.77 20.10 -11.69
C GLN A 237 -7.98 20.50 -10.84
N TYR A 238 -9.19 20.43 -11.41
CA TYR A 238 -10.42 20.81 -10.71
C TYR A 238 -10.71 19.92 -9.48
N ILE A 239 -10.45 18.61 -9.59
CA ILE A 239 -10.54 17.68 -8.45
C ILE A 239 -9.61 18.13 -7.32
N LEU A 240 -8.33 18.35 -7.63
CA LEU A 240 -7.30 18.73 -6.65
C LEU A 240 -7.56 20.10 -6.04
N ASP A 241 -7.93 21.09 -6.85
CA ASP A 241 -8.25 22.44 -6.39
C ASP A 241 -9.49 22.44 -5.48
N THR A 242 -10.48 21.58 -5.77
CA THR A 242 -11.65 21.43 -4.91
C THR A 242 -11.30 20.81 -3.56
N ILE A 243 -10.46 19.77 -3.54
CA ILE A 243 -9.96 19.17 -2.29
C ILE A 243 -9.19 20.23 -1.50
N LYS A 244 -8.25 20.94 -2.12
CA LYS A 244 -7.45 21.98 -1.46
C LYS A 244 -8.30 23.11 -0.89
N ARG A 245 -9.32 23.55 -1.64
CA ARG A 245 -10.23 24.63 -1.23
C ARG A 245 -11.17 24.23 -0.10
N LYS A 246 -11.63 22.96 -0.08
CA LYS A 246 -12.54 22.46 0.97
C LYS A 246 -11.79 21.93 2.20
N ASP A 247 -10.56 21.48 2.05
CA ASP A 247 -9.77 20.81 3.08
C ASP A 247 -8.25 20.88 2.77
N SER A 248 -7.66 22.06 3.00
CA SER A 248 -6.24 22.29 2.69
C SER A 248 -5.29 21.41 3.50
N GLU A 249 -5.61 21.13 4.77
CA GLU A 249 -4.80 20.28 5.63
C GLU A 249 -4.74 18.84 5.09
N GLN A 250 -5.88 18.30 4.67
CA GLN A 250 -5.93 16.98 4.05
C GLN A 250 -5.19 16.94 2.71
N TYR A 251 -5.33 17.98 1.88
CA TYR A 251 -4.57 18.11 0.63
C TYR A 251 -3.06 18.09 0.87
N ASP A 252 -2.59 18.81 1.89
CA ASP A 252 -1.19 18.88 2.24
C ASP A 252 -0.67 17.53 2.76
N ALA A 253 -1.47 16.81 3.54
CA ALA A 253 -1.15 15.44 3.97
C ALA A 253 -1.03 14.49 2.77
N PHE A 254 -1.90 14.62 1.76
CA PHE A 254 -1.78 13.84 0.53
C PHE A 254 -0.49 14.16 -0.24
N CYS A 255 -0.15 15.45 -0.40
CA CYS A 255 1.09 15.87 -1.05
C CYS A 255 2.32 15.30 -0.33
N LYS A 256 2.37 15.37 1.00
CA LYS A 256 3.43 14.75 1.81
C LYS A 256 3.50 13.23 1.59
N SER A 257 2.35 12.56 1.51
CA SER A 257 2.28 11.10 1.30
C SER A 257 2.84 10.62 -0.05
N ILE A 258 2.94 11.53 -1.03
CA ILE A 258 3.52 11.25 -2.35
C ILE A 258 4.91 11.87 -2.51
N GLY A 259 5.51 12.38 -1.43
CA GLY A 259 6.86 12.95 -1.42
C GLY A 259 6.97 14.36 -2.00
N MET A 260 5.86 15.10 -2.09
CA MET A 260 5.85 16.50 -2.54
C MET A 260 5.92 17.45 -1.35
N GLU A 261 6.82 18.42 -1.38
CA GLU A 261 6.87 19.51 -0.39
C GLU A 261 5.77 20.54 -0.67
N VAL A 262 4.93 20.79 0.32
CA VAL A 262 3.92 21.83 0.24
C VAL A 262 4.57 23.18 0.50
N SER A 263 4.59 24.05 -0.50
CA SER A 263 5.00 25.44 -0.38
C SER A 263 3.99 26.20 0.50
N GLY A 264 4.19 26.23 1.81
CA GLY A 264 3.28 26.95 2.71
C GLY A 264 3.56 26.89 4.21
N ALA A 265 4.34 25.93 4.71
CA ALA A 265 4.73 25.91 6.11
C ALA A 265 5.99 26.76 6.34
N SER A 266 5.83 28.08 6.34
CA SER A 266 6.79 28.95 7.04
C SER A 266 6.76 28.57 8.52
N LYS A 267 7.92 28.24 9.06
CA LYS A 267 8.17 28.13 10.50
C LYS A 267 7.80 29.40 11.24
#